data_AF-A0A2U1PS74-F1
#
_entry.id   AF-A0A2U1PS74-F1
#
_cell.length_a   1.000
_cell.length_b   1.000
_cell.length_c   1.000
_cell.angle_alpha   90.00
_cell.angle_beta   90.00
_cell.angle_gamma   90.00
#
_symmetry.space_group_name_H-M   'P 1'
#
loop_
_entity.id
_entity.type
_entity.pdbx_description
1 polymer ?
#
loop_
_entity_poly.entity_id
_entity_poly.type
_entity_poly.pdbx_seq_one_letter_code
_entity_poly.pdbx_strand_id
1 'polypeptide(L)'
;MMAYLKACVLSWWQVGETVSIAAKIKNTKLTTAKEELETWDSVLRAFELLGMKVGFLRNRKHLLATFLFDSEAEPDIQSYVKSKYELERVESKIPKVEEKLKALKESAKKCANVLDSLRHKVETHENIFKELGILLKGPESSHSSVTLSEKTPDAVQPPVYEPT
;
A
#
# COMPACT_ATOMS: atom_id res chain seq x y z
N MET A 1 -9.54 28.41 56.09
CA MET A 1 -9.49 29.08 54.78
C MET A 1 -9.13 28.12 53.63
N MET A 2 -8.06 27.32 53.73
CA MET A 2 -7.63 26.43 52.63
C MET A 2 -8.65 25.35 52.20
N ALA A 3 -9.47 24.81 53.11
CA ALA A 3 -10.49 23.81 52.78
C ALA A 3 -11.60 24.36 51.85
N TYR A 4 -12.02 25.61 52.08
CA TYR A 4 -13.05 26.28 51.26
C TYR A 4 -12.55 26.58 49.85
N LEU A 5 -11.29 27.02 49.72
CA LEU A 5 -10.68 27.25 48.41
C LEU A 5 -10.58 25.95 47.61
N LYS A 6 -10.16 24.85 48.26
CA LYS A 6 -10.12 23.52 47.64
C LYS A 6 -11.52 23.05 47.19
N ALA A 7 -12.54 23.22 48.03
CA ALA A 7 -13.91 22.86 47.69
C ALA A 7 -14.47 23.70 46.52
N CYS A 8 -14.19 25.01 46.49
CA CYS A 8 -14.65 25.91 45.43
C CYS A 8 -14.02 25.54 44.07
N VAL A 9 -12.70 25.30 44.04
CA VAL A 9 -11.99 24.87 42.82
C VAL A 9 -12.48 23.51 42.34
N LEU A 10 -12.73 22.57 43.25
CA LEU A 10 -13.29 21.25 42.91
C LEU A 10 -14.66 21.40 42.24
N SER A 11 -15.55 22.22 42.82
CA SER A 11 -16.90 22.44 42.27
C SER A 11 -16.88 23.07 40.88
N TRP A 12 -15.98 24.03 40.64
CA TRP A 12 -15.81 24.66 39.33
C TRP A 12 -15.31 23.66 38.28
N TRP A 13 -14.31 22.84 38.64
CA TRP A 13 -13.80 21.78 37.79
C TRP A 13 -14.90 20.79 37.37
N GLN A 14 -15.71 20.33 38.33
CA GLN A 14 -16.81 19.39 38.06
C GLN A 14 -17.85 19.96 37.09
N VAL A 15 -18.20 21.24 37.24
CA VAL A 15 -19.12 21.93 36.33
C VAL A 15 -18.52 22.04 34.93
N GLY A 16 -17.26 22.45 34.81
CA GLY A 16 -16.56 22.53 33.53
C GLY A 16 -16.49 21.19 32.80
N GLU A 17 -16.17 20.12 33.53
CA GLU A 17 -16.09 18.78 32.96
C GLU A 17 -17.46 18.25 32.53
N THR A 18 -18.50 18.53 33.32
CA THR A 18 -19.89 18.18 32.97
C THR A 18 -20.34 18.89 31.69
N VAL A 19 -20.02 20.18 31.53
CA VAL A 19 -20.34 20.96 30.32
C VAL A 19 -19.57 20.43 29.11
N SER A 20 -18.29 20.07 29.29
CA SER A 20 -17.46 19.45 28.25
C SER A 20 -18.06 18.11 27.78
N ILE A 21 -18.42 17.23 28.71
CA ILE A 21 -19.06 15.95 28.39
C ILE A 21 -20.42 16.16 27.72
N ALA A 22 -21.23 17.11 28.18
CA ALA A 22 -22.51 17.43 27.54
C ALA A 22 -22.32 17.90 26.08
N ALA A 23 -21.29 18.70 25.80
CA ALA A 23 -20.95 19.12 24.44
C ALA A 23 -20.49 17.94 23.58
N LYS A 24 -19.69 17.01 24.13
CA LYS A 24 -19.28 15.78 23.44
C LYS A 24 -20.46 14.83 23.15
N ILE A 25 -21.37 14.66 24.12
CA ILE A 25 -22.64 13.92 23.95
C ILE A 25 -23.53 14.56 22.88
N LYS A 26 -23.52 15.89 22.76
CA LYS A 26 -24.27 16.60 21.71
C LYS A 26 -23.67 16.38 20.32
N ASN A 27 -22.35 16.30 20.23
CA ASN A 27 -21.59 16.18 18.98
C ASN A 27 -21.17 14.73 18.66
N THR A 28 -21.77 13.73 19.32
CA THR A 28 -21.46 12.32 19.11
C THR A 28 -21.80 11.91 17.68
N LYS A 29 -20.92 11.12 17.04
CA LYS A 29 -21.09 10.65 15.66
C LYS A 29 -21.26 9.13 15.65
N LEU A 30 -21.73 8.58 14.53
CA LEU A 30 -21.79 7.14 14.29
C LEU A 30 -20.43 6.43 14.42
N THR A 31 -19.34 7.20 14.32
CA THR A 31 -17.97 6.71 14.40
C THR A 31 -17.36 6.86 15.80
N THR A 32 -18.12 7.36 16.77
CA THR A 32 -17.62 7.50 18.15
C THR A 32 -17.37 6.11 18.74
N ALA A 33 -16.20 5.92 19.32
CA ALA A 33 -15.79 4.64 19.91
C ALA A 33 -16.63 4.31 21.15
N LYS A 34 -16.91 3.02 21.37
CA LYS A 34 -17.69 2.57 22.53
C LYS A 34 -16.99 2.93 23.85
N GLU A 35 -15.67 2.82 23.86
CA GLU A 35 -14.81 3.11 25.01
C GLU A 35 -14.90 4.58 25.45
N GLU A 36 -15.10 5.49 24.50
CA GLU A 36 -15.26 6.92 24.79
C GLU A 36 -16.59 7.19 25.52
N LEU A 37 -17.66 6.52 25.08
CA LEU A 37 -18.97 6.58 25.75
C LEU A 37 -18.94 5.95 27.16
N GLU A 38 -18.22 4.85 27.36
CA GLU A 38 -18.03 4.24 28.69
C GLU A 38 -17.22 5.16 29.62
N THR A 39 -16.18 5.81 29.09
CA THR A 39 -15.39 6.80 29.85
C THR A 39 -16.29 7.92 30.37
N TRP A 40 -17.19 8.46 29.53
CA TRP A 40 -18.13 9.49 29.97
C TRP A 40 -19.12 8.98 31.03
N ASP A 41 -19.62 7.73 30.93
CA ASP A 41 -20.51 7.19 31.98
C ASP A 41 -19.78 7.08 33.33
N SER A 42 -18.51 6.65 33.32
CA SER A 42 -17.72 6.54 34.55
C SER A 42 -17.55 7.89 35.26
N VAL A 43 -17.26 8.96 34.51
CA VAL A 43 -17.09 10.31 35.04
C VAL A 43 -18.43 10.89 35.53
N LEU A 44 -19.50 10.73 34.74
CA LEU A 44 -20.83 11.20 35.13
C LEU A 44 -21.35 10.44 36.36
N ARG A 45 -21.06 9.13 36.48
CA ARG A 45 -21.41 8.35 37.67
C ARG A 45 -20.66 8.84 38.90
N ALA A 46 -19.37 9.17 38.78
CA ALA A 46 -18.62 9.76 39.87
C ALA A 46 -19.21 11.12 40.31
N PHE A 47 -19.64 11.95 39.35
CA PHE A 47 -20.31 13.23 39.65
C PHE A 47 -21.68 13.05 40.30
N GLU A 48 -22.45 12.04 39.88
CA GLU A 48 -23.73 11.69 40.49
C GLU A 48 -23.57 11.25 41.94
N LEU A 49 -22.55 10.43 42.24
CA LEU A 49 -22.19 10.03 43.61
C LEU A 49 -21.77 11.22 44.49
N LEU A 50 -21.19 12.26 43.88
CA LEU A 50 -20.85 13.51 44.55
C LEU A 50 -22.05 14.47 44.69
N GLY A 51 -23.27 14.03 44.33
CA GLY A 51 -24.52 14.77 44.51
C GLY A 51 -24.90 15.64 43.32
N MET A 52 -24.20 15.57 42.18
CA MET A 52 -24.57 16.32 40.99
C MET A 52 -25.73 15.65 40.25
N LYS A 53 -26.71 16.44 39.83
CA LYS A 53 -27.84 15.94 39.04
C LYS A 53 -27.45 15.76 37.57
N VAL A 54 -26.73 14.69 37.25
CA VAL A 54 -26.26 14.39 35.87
C VAL A 54 -26.96 13.18 35.22
N GLY A 55 -27.95 12.59 35.88
CA GLY A 55 -28.71 11.44 35.37
C GLY A 55 -29.32 11.67 33.98
N PHE A 56 -29.68 12.92 33.64
CA PHE A 56 -30.18 13.26 32.30
C PHE A 56 -29.11 13.09 31.20
N LEU A 57 -27.84 13.39 31.47
CA LEU A 57 -26.73 13.15 30.54
C LEU A 57 -26.45 11.66 30.40
N ARG A 58 -26.51 10.91 31.50
CA ARG A 58 -26.33 9.45 31.51
C ARG A 58 -27.42 8.76 30.69
N ASN A 59 -28.69 9.15 30.85
CA ASN A 59 -29.81 8.65 30.05
C ASN A 59 -29.64 8.97 28.55
N ARG A 60 -29.26 10.21 28.22
CA ARG A 60 -29.01 10.61 26.82
C ARG A 60 -27.85 9.82 26.19
N LYS A 61 -26.75 9.62 26.93
CA LYS A 61 -25.62 8.78 26.52
C LYS A 61 -26.01 7.31 26.37
N HIS A 62 -26.87 6.79 27.24
CA HIS A 62 -27.35 5.42 27.17
C HIS A 62 -28.16 5.21 25.89
N LEU A 63 -29.09 6.12 25.60
CA LEU A 63 -29.85 6.11 24.33
C LEU A 63 -28.93 6.17 23.10
N LEU A 64 -27.88 7.00 23.14
CA LEU A 64 -26.89 7.04 22.05
C LEU A 64 -26.11 5.73 21.92
N ALA A 65 -25.70 5.11 23.03
CA ALA A 65 -24.99 3.83 22.97
C ALA A 65 -25.88 2.70 22.46
N THR A 66 -27.16 2.68 22.85
CA THR A 66 -28.16 1.78 22.27
C THR A 66 -28.30 2.06 20.78
N PHE A 67 -28.45 3.30 20.35
CA PHE A 67 -28.56 3.63 18.93
C PHE A 67 -27.30 3.27 18.10
N LEU A 68 -26.12 3.36 18.70
CA LEU A 68 -24.86 3.09 18.01
C LEU A 68 -24.45 1.62 18.01
N PHE A 69 -24.82 0.88 19.06
CA PHE A 69 -24.26 -0.45 19.33
C PHE A 69 -25.29 -1.52 19.66
N ASP A 70 -26.56 -1.16 19.93
CA ASP A 70 -27.62 -2.16 20.04
C ASP A 70 -28.07 -2.60 18.65
N SER A 71 -28.33 -3.91 18.57
CA SER A 71 -28.70 -4.67 17.37
C SER A 71 -30.04 -4.27 16.73
N GLU A 72 -30.77 -3.32 17.32
CA GLU A 72 -32.06 -2.83 16.84
C GLU A 72 -31.97 -1.43 16.20
N ALA A 73 -30.76 -0.87 16.07
CA ALA A 73 -30.53 0.20 15.12
C ALA A 73 -30.64 -0.35 13.69
N GLU A 74 -31.38 0.36 12.84
CA GLU A 74 -31.69 0.04 11.45
C GLU A 74 -30.51 -0.67 10.74
N PRO A 75 -30.70 -1.84 10.10
CA PRO A 75 -29.63 -2.71 9.60
C PRO A 75 -28.63 -2.00 8.67
N ASP A 76 -29.06 -0.92 8.03
CA ASP A 76 -28.26 -0.05 7.18
C ASP A 76 -27.15 0.69 7.95
N ILE A 77 -27.40 1.10 9.20
CA ILE A 77 -26.41 1.78 10.04
C ILE A 77 -25.30 0.81 10.44
N GLN A 78 -25.66 -0.42 10.80
CA GLN A 78 -24.69 -1.46 11.13
C GLN A 78 -23.84 -1.85 9.92
N SER A 79 -24.48 -2.01 8.75
CA SER A 79 -23.80 -2.27 7.48
C SER A 79 -22.81 -1.15 7.14
N TYR A 80 -23.21 0.11 7.33
CA TYR A 80 -22.36 1.27 7.10
C TYR A 80 -21.13 1.29 8.03
N VAL A 81 -21.32 1.13 9.35
CA VAL A 81 -20.22 1.13 10.32
C VAL A 81 -19.23 -0.01 10.03
N LYS A 82 -19.76 -1.22 9.76
CA LYS A 82 -18.94 -2.39 9.40
C LYS A 82 -18.15 -2.15 8.11
N SER A 83 -18.81 -1.62 7.07
CA SER A 83 -18.18 -1.32 5.79
C SER A 83 -17.09 -0.25 5.93
N LYS A 84 -17.33 0.78 6.76
CA LYS A 84 -16.33 1.82 7.03
C LYS A 84 -15.11 1.28 7.76
N TYR A 85 -15.30 0.43 8.77
CA TYR A 85 -14.19 -0.23 9.46
C TYR A 85 -13.38 -1.12 8.52
N GLU A 86 -14.05 -1.91 7.68
CA GLU A 86 -13.38 -2.73 6.67
C GLU A 86 -12.62 -1.89 5.63
N LEU A 87 -13.19 -0.76 5.20
CA LEU A 87 -12.53 0.20 4.32
C LEU A 87 -11.23 0.72 4.95
N GLU A 88 -11.29 1.23 6.18
CA GLU A 88 -10.11 1.74 6.90
C GLU A 88 -9.05 0.64 7.11
N ARG A 89 -9.49 -0.60 7.38
CA ARG A 89 -8.61 -1.77 7.47
C ARG A 89 -7.95 -2.13 6.14
N VAL A 90 -8.63 -1.93 5.00
CA VAL A 90 -8.06 -2.18 3.67
C VAL A 90 -7.13 -1.04 3.27
N GLU A 91 -7.53 0.21 3.50
CA GLU A 91 -6.72 1.40 3.24
C GLU A 91 -5.39 1.37 4.00
N SER A 92 -5.39 0.93 5.26
CA SER A 92 -4.14 0.75 6.03
C SER A 92 -3.21 -0.34 5.48
N LYS A 93 -3.70 -1.26 4.65
CA LYS A 93 -2.88 -2.29 3.98
C LYS A 93 -2.27 -1.81 2.66
N ILE A 94 -2.85 -0.79 2.02
CA ILE A 94 -2.33 -0.18 0.78
C ILE A 94 -0.84 0.20 0.91
N PRO A 95 -0.38 0.97 1.91
CA PRO A 95 1.01 1.39 1.99
C PRO A 95 1.99 0.20 2.10
N LYS A 96 1.57 -0.87 2.78
CA LYS A 96 2.37 -2.10 2.89
C LYS A 96 2.52 -2.82 1.55
N VAL A 97 1.48 -2.83 0.73
CA VAL A 97 1.54 -3.40 -0.62
C VAL A 97 2.38 -2.52 -1.53
N GLU A 98 2.25 -1.20 -1.44
CA GLU A 98 3.05 -0.24 -2.20
C GLU A 98 4.54 -0.35 -1.88
N GLU A 99 4.91 -0.55 -0.61
CA GLU A 99 6.30 -0.77 -0.20
C GLU A 99 6.87 -2.04 -0.84
N LYS A 100 6.13 -3.15 -0.78
CA LYS A 100 6.53 -4.41 -1.43
C LYS A 100 6.68 -4.25 -2.94
N LEU A 101 5.79 -3.49 -3.58
CA LEU A 101 5.85 -3.21 -5.01
C LEU A 101 7.10 -2.40 -5.38
N LYS A 102 7.45 -1.39 -4.57
CA LYS A 102 8.68 -0.60 -4.75
C LYS A 102 9.92 -1.49 -4.62
N ALA A 103 9.99 -2.32 -3.59
CA ALA A 103 11.10 -3.25 -3.38
C ALA A 103 11.28 -4.24 -4.55
N LEU A 104 10.17 -4.80 -5.06
CA LEU A 104 10.18 -5.70 -6.20
C LEU A 104 10.65 -5.00 -7.50
N LYS A 105 10.23 -3.74 -7.70
CA LYS A 105 10.67 -2.94 -8.85
C LYS A 105 12.17 -2.65 -8.79
N GLU A 106 12.71 -2.41 -7.60
CA GLU A 106 14.15 -2.23 -7.40
C GLU A 106 14.93 -3.52 -7.65
N SER A 107 14.44 -4.68 -7.19
CA SER A 107 15.09 -5.97 -7.49
C SER A 107 15.06 -6.28 -8.98
N ALA A 108 13.95 -5.99 -9.68
CA ALA A 108 13.85 -6.16 -11.13
C ALA A 108 14.89 -5.30 -11.89
N LYS A 109 15.08 -4.04 -11.48
CA LYS A 109 16.13 -3.16 -12.04
C LYS A 109 17.53 -3.74 -11.82
N LYS A 110 17.81 -4.28 -10.62
CA LYS A 110 19.10 -4.93 -10.33
C LYS A 110 19.34 -6.13 -11.25
N CYS A 111 18.32 -6.97 -11.45
CA CYS A 111 18.41 -8.12 -12.36
C CYS A 111 18.65 -7.68 -13.81
N ALA A 112 17.96 -6.64 -14.29
CA ALA A 112 18.17 -6.11 -15.64
C ALA A 112 19.62 -5.64 -15.85
N ASN A 113 20.17 -4.89 -14.89
CA ASN A 113 21.57 -4.44 -14.95
C ASN A 113 22.57 -5.61 -14.99
N VAL A 114 22.32 -6.67 -14.21
CA VAL A 114 23.16 -7.88 -14.23
C VAL A 114 23.07 -8.55 -15.60
N LEU A 115 21.88 -8.69 -16.16
CA LEU A 115 21.67 -9.30 -17.47
C LEU A 115 22.37 -8.50 -18.58
N ASP A 116 22.27 -7.17 -18.56
CA ASP A 116 22.97 -6.29 -19.50
C ASP A 116 24.51 -6.45 -19.39
N SER A 117 25.04 -6.53 -18.17
CA SER A 117 26.47 -6.75 -17.94
C SER A 117 26.96 -8.11 -18.45
N LEU A 118 26.13 -9.16 -18.29
CA LEU A 118 26.42 -10.49 -18.79
C LEU A 118 26.34 -10.53 -20.31
N ARG A 119 25.35 -9.85 -20.92
CA ARG A 119 25.23 -9.72 -22.37
C ARG A 119 26.50 -9.10 -22.97
N HIS A 120 26.98 -8.00 -22.40
CA HIS A 120 28.23 -7.37 -22.86
C HIS A 120 29.43 -8.33 -22.77
N LYS A 121 29.54 -9.10 -21.68
CA LYS A 121 30.61 -10.10 -21.54
C LYS A 121 30.50 -11.19 -22.61
N VAL A 122 29.31 -11.73 -22.86
CA VAL A 122 29.09 -12.75 -23.90
C VAL A 122 29.51 -12.22 -25.27
N GLU A 123 29.07 -11.02 -25.63
CA GLU A 123 29.39 -10.40 -26.92
C GLU A 123 30.90 -10.13 -27.08
N THR A 124 31.58 -9.75 -25.98
CA THR A 124 33.04 -9.64 -25.97
C THR A 124 33.72 -10.99 -26.27
N HIS A 125 33.27 -12.08 -25.63
CA HIS A 125 33.85 -13.41 -25.87
C HIS A 125 33.54 -13.93 -27.28
N GLU A 126 32.32 -13.70 -27.80
CA GLU A 126 31.97 -14.06 -29.18
C GLU A 126 32.85 -13.33 -30.20
N ASN A 127 33.12 -12.05 -29.99
CA ASN A 127 34.00 -11.27 -30.87
C ASN A 127 35.43 -11.83 -30.84
N ILE A 128 35.99 -12.12 -29.65
CA ILE A 128 37.31 -12.75 -29.53
C ILE A 128 37.33 -14.12 -30.24
N PHE A 129 36.29 -14.93 -30.10
CA PHE A 129 36.20 -16.23 -30.76
C PHE A 129 36.17 -16.11 -32.28
N LYS A 130 35.40 -15.16 -32.83
CA LYS A 130 35.38 -14.87 -34.27
C LYS A 130 36.76 -14.45 -34.78
N GLU A 131 37.44 -13.56 -34.08
CA GLU A 131 38.81 -13.12 -34.43
C GLU A 131 39.82 -14.27 -34.40
N LEU A 132 39.79 -15.12 -33.37
CA LEU A 132 40.66 -16.31 -33.31
C LEU A 132 40.35 -17.32 -34.43
N GLY A 133 39.08 -17.47 -34.80
CA GLY A 133 38.68 -18.30 -35.94
C GLY A 133 39.21 -17.77 -37.29
N ILE A 134 39.33 -16.45 -37.43
CA ILE A 134 39.98 -15.81 -38.60
C ILE A 134 41.49 -16.04 -38.57
N LEU A 135 42.13 -15.90 -37.41
CA LEU A 135 43.57 -16.13 -37.24
C LEU A 135 43.98 -17.59 -37.47
N LEU A 136 43.10 -18.55 -37.18
CA LEU A 136 43.34 -19.98 -37.45
C LEU A 136 43.06 -20.37 -38.91
N LYS A 137 42.28 -19.58 -39.65
CA LYS A 137 42.22 -19.64 -41.12
C LYS A 137 43.42 -18.86 -41.69
N GLY A 138 44.63 -19.41 -41.53
CA GLY A 138 45.83 -18.89 -42.20
C GLY A 138 45.65 -18.84 -43.73
N PRO A 139 46.45 -18.01 -44.44
CA PRO A 139 46.25 -17.70 -45.85
C PRO A 139 46.29 -18.97 -46.68
N GLU A 140 45.22 -19.26 -47.43
CA GLU A 140 45.32 -20.26 -48.48
C GLU A 140 46.49 -19.88 -49.39
N SER A 141 47.43 -20.81 -49.50
CA SER A 141 48.68 -20.63 -50.19
C SER A 141 48.44 -20.23 -51.63
N SER A 142 48.96 -19.07 -52.01
CA SER A 142 49.37 -18.79 -53.38
C SER A 142 50.43 -19.81 -53.81
N HIS A 143 50.02 -20.86 -54.51
CA HIS A 143 50.87 -21.50 -55.51
C HIS A 143 50.26 -21.30 -56.89
N SER A 144 50.89 -20.38 -57.64
CA SER A 144 51.08 -20.41 -59.10
C SER A 144 51.20 -21.87 -59.59
N SER A 145 50.70 -22.34 -60.73
CA SER A 145 50.15 -21.75 -61.96
C SER A 145 49.84 -22.93 -62.87
N VAL A 146 48.69 -22.96 -63.57
CA VAL A 146 48.62 -23.47 -64.95
C VAL A 146 47.46 -22.77 -65.64
N THR A 147 47.78 -21.96 -66.64
CA THR A 147 46.84 -21.54 -67.69
C THR A 147 46.43 -22.77 -68.48
N LEU A 148 45.15 -23.13 -68.48
CA LEU A 148 44.57 -23.89 -69.59
C LEU A 148 43.24 -23.24 -69.98
N SER A 149 43.28 -22.63 -71.16
CA SER A 149 42.13 -22.16 -71.91
C SER A 149 41.21 -23.34 -72.25
N GLU A 150 39.94 -23.32 -71.84
CA GLU A 150 38.84 -23.80 -72.69
C GLU A 150 37.44 -23.43 -72.15
N LYS A 151 36.81 -22.52 -72.89
CA LYS A 151 35.45 -22.64 -73.47
C LYS A 151 34.22 -22.61 -72.54
N THR A 152 33.48 -21.51 -72.66
CA THR A 152 32.05 -21.37 -72.35
C THR A 152 31.23 -22.51 -72.97
N PRO A 153 30.20 -23.02 -72.27
CA PRO A 153 28.86 -22.73 -72.77
C PRO A 153 27.81 -22.46 -71.68
N ASP A 154 26.99 -21.46 -71.99
CA ASP A 154 25.53 -21.36 -71.82
C ASP A 154 24.85 -21.60 -70.46
N ALA A 155 24.40 -20.47 -69.91
CA ALA A 155 23.05 -20.17 -69.43
C ALA A 155 22.15 -21.35 -68.96
N VAL A 156 21.86 -21.37 -67.66
CA VAL A 156 20.54 -21.75 -67.12
C VAL A 156 20.21 -20.83 -65.95
N GLN A 157 19.16 -20.02 -66.09
CA GLN A 157 18.53 -19.29 -64.98
C GLN A 157 17.71 -20.27 -64.12
N PRO A 158 17.80 -20.23 -62.77
CA PRO A 158 16.80 -20.85 -61.92
C PRO A 158 15.60 -19.92 -61.65
N PRO A 159 14.39 -20.47 -61.43
CA PRO A 159 13.13 -19.75 -61.50
C PRO A 159 12.85 -18.89 -60.27
N VAL A 160 12.18 -17.76 -60.54
CA VAL A 160 11.55 -16.87 -59.57
C VAL A 160 10.36 -17.58 -58.94
N TYR A 161 10.31 -17.63 -57.61
CA TYR A 161 9.07 -17.95 -56.89
C TYR A 161 8.58 -16.69 -56.17
N GLU A 162 7.45 -16.17 -56.61
CA GLU A 162 6.67 -15.13 -55.94
C GLU A 162 6.00 -15.69 -54.67
N PRO A 163 5.78 -14.85 -53.63
CA PRO A 163 5.16 -15.28 -52.38
C PRO A 163 3.64 -15.25 -52.46
N THR A 164 2.98 -16.24 -51.84
CA THR A 164 1.55 -16.19 -51.49
C THR A 164 1.40 -15.89 -50.00
#